data_AF-A0A1E3GW59-F1
#
_entry.id   AF-A0A1E3GW59-F1
#
_cell.length_a   1.000
_cell.length_b   1.000
_cell.length_c   1.000
_cell.angle_alpha   90.00
_cell.angle_beta   90.00
_cell.angle_gamma   90.00
#
_symmetry.space_group_name_H-M   'P 1'
#
loop_
_entity.id
_entity.type
_entity.pdbx_description
1 polymer ?
#
loop_
_entity_poly.entity_id
_entity_poly.type
_entity_poly.pdbx_seq_one_letter_code
_entity_poly.pdbx_strand_id
1 'polypeptide(L)' 'MYGIITGMGFIGGGAIMKNNSGVNGTASAAGIWLTGAIGLSVAYARYEIAIVLSAMGFLIFQISSFFKHDDIC' A
#
# COMPACT_ATOMS: atom_id res chain seq x y z
N MET A 1 11.42 11.15 -12.25
CA MET A 1 10.44 10.09 -11.97
C MET A 1 11.09 8.73 -11.76
N TYR A 2 11.99 8.28 -12.65
CA TYR A 2 12.61 6.93 -12.56
C TYR A 2 13.17 6.55 -11.18
N GLY A 3 14.00 7.39 -10.55
CA GLY A 3 14.58 7.06 -9.23
C GLY A 3 13.54 6.86 -8.12
N ILE A 4 12.41 7.57 -8.17
CA ILE A 4 11.33 7.44 -7.19
C ILE A 4 10.60 6.12 -7.38
N ILE A 5 10.29 5.76 -8.63
CA ILE A 5 9.60 4.51 -8.96
C ILE A 5 10.48 3.30 -8.60
N THR A 6 11.77 3.36 -8.92
CA THR A 6 12.74 2.32 -8.55
C THR A 6 12.90 2.20 -7.03
N GLY A 7 13.01 3.32 -6.31
CA GLY A 7 13.12 3.33 -4.85
C GLY A 7 11.87 2.77 -4.16
N MET A 8 10.67 3.16 -4.60
CA MET A 8 9.42 2.61 -4.07
C MET A 8 9.30 1.10 -4.35
N GLY A 9 9.74 0.64 -5.51
CA GLY A 9 9.78 -0.79 -5.84
C GLY A 9 10.71 -1.58 -4.92
N PHE A 10 11.90 -1.04 -4.61
CA PHE A 10 12.84 -1.68 -3.69
C PHE A 10 12.30 -1.76 -2.26
N ILE A 11 11.74 -0.66 -1.72
CA ILE A 11 11.17 -0.64 -0.36
C ILE A 11 9.93 -1.53 -0.27
N GLY A 12 9.05 -1.49 -1.28
CA GLY A 12 7.87 -2.34 -1.35
C GLY A 12 8.23 -3.83 -1.44
N GLY A 13 9.20 -4.19 -2.29
CA GLY A 13 9.69 -5.57 -2.39
C GLY A 13 10.36 -6.05 -1.11
N GLY A 14 11.14 -5.19 -0.45
CA GLY A 14 11.79 -5.48 0.83
C GLY A 14 10.81 -5.67 2.00
N ALA A 15 9.57 -5.18 1.89
CA ALA A 15 8.53 -5.39 2.89
C ALA A 15 7.86 -6.78 2.79
N ILE A 16 8.06 -7.51 1.69
CA ILE A 16 7.47 -8.84 1.48
C ILE A 16 8.45 -9.90 2.01
N MET A 17 8.06 -10.56 3.09
CA MET A 17 8.86 -11.61 3.72
C MET A 17 8.16 -12.97 3.57
N LYS A 18 8.83 -13.94 2.96
CA LYS A 18 8.30 -15.29 2.77
C LYS A 18 8.92 -16.24 3.79
N ASN A 19 8.07 -16.93 4.55
CA ASN A 19 8.48 -17.97 5.48
C ASN A 19 7.86 -19.32 5.08
N ASN A 20 8.27 -20.42 5.73
CA ASN A 20 7.82 -21.78 5.41
C ASN A 20 6.29 -21.97 5.54
N SER A 21 5.61 -21.11 6.31
CA SER A 21 4.17 -21.15 6.58
C SER A 21 3.34 -20.12 5.81
N GLY A 22 3.94 -19.25 4.99
CA GLY A 22 3.20 -18.24 4.23
C GLY A 22 4.00 -16.99 3.85
N VAL A 23 3.34 -16.08 3.14
CA VAL A 23 3.91 -14.78 2.75
C VAL A 23 3.30 -13.69 3.62
N ASN A 24 4.14 -12.96 4.35
CA ASN A 24 3.75 -11.83 5.18
C ASN A 24 4.25 -10.51 4.57
N GLY A 25 3.56 -9.41 4.91
CA GLY A 25 3.97 -8.07 4.50
C GLY A 25 3.54 -7.65 3.09
N THR A 26 2.75 -8.48 2.38
CA THR A 26 2.14 -8.11 1.08
C THR A 26 1.23 -6.88 1.20
N ALA A 27 0.41 -6.81 2.25
CA ALA A 27 -0.44 -5.66 2.53
C ALA A 27 0.39 -4.39 2.78
N SER A 28 1.49 -4.50 3.53
CA SER A 28 2.41 -3.38 3.78
C SER A 28 3.11 -2.92 2.51
N ALA A 29 3.56 -3.85 1.66
CA ALA A 29 4.16 -3.56 0.36
C ALA A 29 3.19 -2.79 -0.56
N ALA A 30 1.93 -3.21 -0.61
CA ALA A 30 0.88 -2.52 -1.34
C ALA A 30 0.60 -1.11 -0.78
N GLY A 31 0.62 -0.95 0.56
CA GLY A 31 0.44 0.34 1.22
C GLY A 31 1.53 1.36 0.91
N ILE A 32 2.79 0.92 0.80
CA ILE A 32 3.91 1.79 0.39
C ILE A 32 3.67 2.35 -1.03
N TRP A 33 3.23 1.49 -1.95
CA TRP A 33 2.92 1.88 -3.33
C TRP A 33 1.76 2.89 -3.38
N LEU A 34 0.70 2.64 -2.62
CA LEU A 34 -0.48 3.50 -2.57
C LEU A 34 -0.15 4.89 -1.99
N THR A 35 0.61 4.93 -0.89
CA THR A 35 1.06 6.19 -0.27
C THR A 35 1.92 7.01 -1.24
N GLY A 36 2.81 6.33 -1.98
CA GLY A 36 3.62 6.95 -3.02
C GLY A 36 2.79 7.51 -4.19
N ALA A 37 1.78 6.77 -4.65
CA ALA A 37 0.87 7.23 -5.70
C ALA A 37 0.05 8.47 -5.27
N ILE A 38 -0.39 8.52 -4.01
CA ILE A 38 -1.06 9.70 -3.44
C ILE A 38 -0.10 10.89 -3.42
N GLY A 39 1.13 10.70 -2.91
CA GLY A 39 2.14 11.75 -2.84
C GLY A 39 2.53 12.31 -4.21
N LEU A 40 2.67 11.45 -5.23
CA LEU A 40 2.88 11.88 -6.62
C LEU A 40 1.68 12.67 -7.14
N SER A 41 0.46 12.19 -6.90
CA SER A 41 -0.76 12.86 -7.37
C SER A 41 -0.87 14.29 -6.81
N VAL A 42 -0.52 14.48 -5.52
CA VAL A 42 -0.46 15.79 -4.88
C VAL A 42 0.66 16.65 -5.48
N ALA A 43 1.85 16.10 -5.70
CA ALA A 43 2.98 16.83 -6.28
C ALA A 43 2.69 17.38 -7.69
N TYR A 44 1.85 16.68 -8.47
CA TYR A 44 1.39 17.10 -9.79
C TYR A 44 0.11 17.95 -9.77
N ALA A 45 -0.35 18.42 -8.60
CA ALA A 45 -1.57 19.21 -8.42
C ALA A 45 -2.85 18.51 -8.92
N ARG A 46 -2.86 17.17 -8.96
CA ARG A 46 -4.01 16.34 -9.35
C ARG A 46 -4.76 15.84 -8.10
N TYR A 47 -5.41 16.79 -7.42
CA TYR A 47 -6.09 16.52 -6.14
C TYR A 47 -7.27 15.54 -6.27
N GLU A 48 -7.99 15.57 -7.39
CA GLU A 48 -9.05 14.60 -7.70
C GLU A 48 -8.57 13.15 -7.53
N ILE A 49 -7.41 12.84 -8.13
CA ILE A 49 -6.83 11.50 -8.11
C ILE A 49 -6.31 11.15 -6.71
N ALA A 50 -5.70 12.12 -6.02
CA ALA A 50 -5.20 11.93 -4.66
C ALA A 50 -6.32 11.58 -3.67
N ILE A 51 -7.45 12.28 -3.75
CA ILE A 51 -8.62 12.03 -2.89
C ILE A 51 -9.20 10.64 -3.17
N VAL A 52 -9.36 10.28 -4.45
CA VAL A 52 -9.87 8.95 -4.84
C VAL A 52 -8.94 7.83 -4.35
N LEU A 53 -7.64 7.97 -4.54
CA LEU A 53 -6.65 6.99 -4.06
C LEU A 53 -6.66 6.85 -2.53
N SER A 54 -6.73 7.97 -1.80
CA SER A 54 -6.84 7.95 -0.33
C SER A 54 -8.11 7.26 0.14
N ALA A 55 -9.26 7.58 -0.46
CA ALA A 55 -10.54 6.99 -0.09
C ALA A 55 -10.57 5.48 -0.38
N MET A 56 -10.12 5.07 -1.57
CA MET A 56 -10.03 3.65 -1.95
C MET A 56 -9.05 2.88 -1.06
N GLY A 57 -7.86 3.44 -0.84
CA GLY A 57 -6.84 2.83 0.01
C GLY A 57 -7.30 2.64 1.45
N PHE A 58 -7.97 3.66 2.00
CA PHE A 58 -8.58 3.59 3.31
C PHE A 58 -9.65 2.48 3.37
N LEU A 59 -10.53 2.39 2.36
CA LEU A 59 -11.55 1.34 2.28
C LEU A 59 -10.93 -0.06 2.25
N ILE A 60 -9.88 -0.25 1.45
CA ILE A 60 -9.17 -1.53 1.30
C ILE A 60 -8.51 -1.94 2.62
N PHE A 61 -7.81 -1.02 3.29
CA PHE A 61 -7.18 -1.30 4.59
C PHE A 61 -8.22 -1.57 5.68
N GLN A 62 -9.33 -0.82 5.69
CA GLN A 62 -10.42 -1.03 6.65
C GLN A 62 -11.07 -2.41 6.46
N ILE A 63 -11.34 -2.81 5.21
CA ILE A 63 -11.87 -4.14 4.88
C ILE A 63 -10.87 -5.25 5.24
N SER A 64 -9.59 -5.06 4.90
CA SER A 64 -8.55 -6.04 5.24
C SER A 64 -8.35 -6.18 6.75
N SER A 65 -8.51 -5.09 7.50
CA SER A 65 -8.49 -5.11 8.97
C SER A 65 -9.74 -5.79 9.54
N PHE A 66 -10.90 -5.62 8.90
CA PHE A 66 -12.14 -6.28 9.30
C PHE A 66 -12.07 -7.80 9.08
N PHE A 67 -11.49 -8.23 7.96
CA PHE A 67 -11.35 -9.67 7.64
C PHE A 67 -10.37 -10.43 8.56
N LYS A 68 -9.62 -9.72 9.41
CA LYS A 68 -8.71 -10.31 10.40
C LYS A 68 -9.29 -10.30 11.82
N HIS A 69 -10.60 -10.10 11.96
CA HIS A 69 -11.31 -10.12 13.24
C HIS A 69 -12.18 -11.37 13.46
N ASP A 70 -11.86 -12.48 12.77
CA ASP A 70 -12.48 -13.80 12.97
C ASP A 70 -11.48 -14.93 13.33
N ASP A 71 -10.21 -14.61 13.62
CA ASP A 71 -9.18 -15.59 14.06
C ASP A 71 -8.80 -15.45 15.56
N ILE A 72 -9.67 -14.81 16.38
CA ILE A 72 -9.60 -14.88 17.85
C ILE A 72 -10.82 -15.69 18.33
N CYS A 73 -10.69 -17.00 18.22
CA CYS A 73 -11.28 -17.99 19.12
C CYS A 73 -10.53 -19.32 18.98
#